data_AF-A0A1Q3JN34-F1
#
_entry.id   AF-A0A1Q3JN34-F1
#
_cell.length_a   1.000
_cell.length_b   1.000
_cell.length_c   1.000
_cell.angle_alpha   90.00
_cell.angle_beta   90.00
_cell.angle_gamma   90.00
#
_symmetry.space_group_name_H-M   'P 1'
#
loop_
_entity.id
_entity.type
_entity.pdbx_description
1 polymer ?
#
loop_
_entity_poly.entity_id
_entity_poly.type
_entity_poly.pdbx_seq_one_letter_code
_entity_poly.pdbx_strand_id
1 'polypeptide(L)'
;MLKAIFTWWNGGALGLKFTVARRGKFVGQDEFGNKYYEARDDKDSYDVGRKRRWVIYPGYAEASKVPPDWNGWLKYTFDEPPTVEPLKRRSWEKDHQPNL
;
A
#
# COMPACT_ATOMS: atom_id res chain seq x y z
N MET A 1 11.77 -13.27 20.44
CA MET A 1 10.63 -12.35 20.70
C MET A 1 11.03 -10.98 21.27
N LEU A 2 12.16 -10.81 21.97
CA LEU A 2 12.62 -9.50 22.51
C LEU A 2 13.42 -8.59 21.54
N LYS A 3 13.86 -9.09 20.37
CA LYS A 3 14.69 -8.31 19.43
C LYS A 3 13.93 -7.15 18.75
N ALA A 4 12.60 -7.23 18.64
CA ALA A 4 11.78 -6.23 17.94
C ALA A 4 11.65 -4.89 18.69
N ILE A 5 11.90 -4.86 20.00
CA ILE A 5 11.85 -3.64 20.83
C ILE A 5 13.14 -2.82 20.66
N PHE A 6 14.28 -3.50 20.49
CA PHE A 6 15.60 -2.86 20.35
C PHE A 6 16.03 -2.61 18.91
N THR A 7 15.33 -3.14 17.90
CA THR A 7 15.58 -2.84 16.48
C THR A 7 14.49 -1.95 15.88
N TRP A 8 14.16 -0.86 16.57
CA TRP A 8 13.16 0.11 16.09
C TRP A 8 13.55 0.74 14.73
N TRP A 9 14.83 0.69 14.36
CA TRP A 9 15.34 1.10 13.04
C TRP A 9 15.17 0.06 11.92
N ASN A 10 14.92 -1.22 12.24
CA ASN A 10 14.76 -2.29 11.23
C ASN A 10 13.31 -2.48 10.76
N GLY A 11 12.36 -1.72 11.31
CA GLY A 11 10.95 -2.05 11.17
C GLY A 11 10.04 -0.84 11.23
N GLY A 12 10.17 0.09 10.28
CA GLY A 12 9.20 1.18 10.03
C GLY A 12 7.75 0.73 9.77
N ALA A 13 7.45 -0.56 9.93
CA ALA A 13 6.16 -1.17 9.67
C ALA A 13 5.43 -1.69 10.92
N LEU A 14 6.01 -1.68 12.14
CA LEU A 14 5.30 -2.26 13.31
C LEU A 14 4.04 -1.47 13.71
N GLY A 15 4.16 -0.15 13.88
CA GLY A 15 3.02 0.71 14.17
C GLY A 15 1.97 0.68 13.05
N LEU A 16 2.43 0.73 11.79
CA LEU A 16 1.56 0.60 10.63
C LEU A 16 0.81 -0.75 10.61
N LYS A 17 1.51 -1.87 10.84
CA LYS A 17 0.91 -3.21 10.88
C LYS A 17 -0.15 -3.32 11.97
N PHE A 18 0.09 -2.74 13.14
CA PHE A 18 -0.91 -2.70 14.20
C PHE A 18 -2.16 -1.90 13.78
N THR A 19 -1.98 -0.71 13.22
CA THR A 19 -3.08 0.13 12.73
C THR A 19 -3.88 -0.57 11.64
N VAL A 20 -3.20 -1.16 10.66
CA VAL A 20 -3.83 -1.91 9.56
C VAL A 20 -4.55 -3.16 10.09
N ALA A 21 -3.99 -3.89 11.05
CA ALA A 21 -4.66 -5.04 11.65
C ALA A 21 -5.96 -4.64 12.37
N ARG A 22 -5.96 -3.48 13.04
CA ARG A 22 -7.13 -2.99 13.78
C ARG A 22 -8.21 -2.40 12.88
N ARG A 23 -7.83 -1.69 11.81
CA ARG A 23 -8.76 -0.82 11.05
C ARG A 23 -8.75 -1.04 9.54
N GLY A 24 -7.77 -1.75 9.01
CA GLY A 24 -7.64 -2.04 7.60
C GLY A 24 -8.60 -3.14 7.14
N LYS A 25 -9.03 -3.02 5.90
CA LYS A 25 -9.60 -4.07 5.07
C LYS A 25 -8.57 -4.39 3.99
N PHE A 26 -8.25 -5.67 3.81
CA PHE A 26 -7.37 -6.11 2.73
C PHE A 26 -8.06 -5.89 1.38
N VAL A 27 -7.35 -5.24 0.45
CA VAL A 27 -7.87 -4.88 -0.88
C VAL A 27 -7.26 -5.78 -1.96
N GLY A 28 -5.95 -6.05 -1.87
CA GLY A 28 -5.26 -6.90 -2.82
C GLY A 28 -3.76 -6.93 -2.61
N GLN A 29 -3.09 -7.68 -3.49
CA GLN A 29 -1.64 -7.81 -3.53
C GLN A 29 -1.20 -7.69 -4.99
N ASP A 30 -0.08 -6.99 -5.23
CA ASP A 30 0.51 -6.92 -6.58
C ASP A 30 1.50 -8.07 -6.84
N GLU A 31 2.02 -8.10 -8.07
CA GLU A 31 3.02 -9.09 -8.52
C GLU A 31 4.36 -9.01 -7.78
N PHE A 32 4.69 -7.86 -7.19
CA PHE A 32 5.91 -7.64 -6.40
C PHE A 32 5.74 -8.04 -4.93
N GLY A 33 4.53 -8.44 -4.53
CA GLY A 33 4.20 -8.91 -3.20
C GLY A 33 3.79 -7.79 -2.22
N ASN A 34 3.63 -6.55 -2.67
CA ASN A 34 3.11 -5.46 -1.85
C ASN A 34 1.63 -5.70 -1.54
N LYS A 35 1.25 -5.53 -0.28
CA LYS A 35 -0.13 -5.74 0.18
C LYS A 35 -0.82 -4.41 0.43
N TYR A 36 -2.01 -4.25 -0.11
CA TYR A 36 -2.76 -3.01 -0.10
C TYR A 36 -3.99 -3.12 0.80
N TYR A 37 -4.24 -2.05 1.55
CA TYR A 37 -5.31 -1.99 2.54
C TYR A 37 -6.03 -0.64 2.47
N GLU A 38 -7.32 -0.64 2.73
CA GLU A 38 -8.14 0.56 2.90
C GLU A 38 -8.74 0.57 4.31
N ALA A 39 -8.88 1.75 4.91
CA ALA A 39 -9.56 1.91 6.18
C ALA A 39 -11.03 1.50 6.08
N ARG A 40 -11.58 0.90 7.13
CA ARG A 40 -13.02 0.56 7.18
C ARG A 40 -13.90 1.82 7.20
N ASP A 41 -13.43 2.87 7.86
CA ASP A 41 -14.06 4.19 7.96
C ASP A 41 -13.03 5.32 7.75
N ASP A 42 -13.49 6.56 7.70
CA ASP A 42 -12.69 7.78 7.49
C ASP A 42 -12.31 8.49 8.81
N LYS A 43 -12.62 7.90 9.97
CA LYS A 43 -12.46 8.55 11.29
C LYS A 43 -11.02 8.92 11.64
N ASP A 44 -10.06 8.18 11.09
CA ASP A 44 -8.64 8.45 11.26
C ASP A 44 -8.05 9.32 10.17
N SER A 45 -8.81 9.62 9.12
CA SER A 45 -8.32 10.44 8.02
C SER A 45 -8.20 11.89 8.45
N TYR A 46 -7.17 12.56 7.94
CA TYR A 46 -7.08 14.02 8.04
C TYR A 46 -8.08 14.70 7.10
N ASP A 47 -8.43 14.02 5.99
CA ASP A 47 -9.39 14.47 5.00
C ASP A 47 -10.74 13.80 5.27
N VAL A 48 -11.72 14.58 5.73
CA VAL A 48 -13.10 14.10 5.98
C VAL A 48 -13.69 13.53 4.70
N GLY A 49 -14.31 12.35 4.79
CA GLY A 49 -14.88 11.64 3.65
C GLY A 49 -13.90 10.77 2.86
N ARG A 50 -12.58 10.82 3.18
CA ARG A 50 -11.58 9.96 2.51
C ARG A 50 -11.09 8.86 3.44
N LYS A 51 -11.23 7.61 3.02
CA LYS A 51 -10.66 6.47 3.74
C LYS A 51 -9.16 6.41 3.49
N ARG A 52 -8.37 6.26 4.56
CA ARG A 52 -6.92 6.10 4.43
C ARG A 52 -6.59 4.81 3.69
N ARG A 53 -5.62 4.87 2.78
CA ARG A 53 -5.08 3.73 2.04
C ARG A 53 -3.63 3.49 2.44
N TRP A 54 -3.24 2.23 2.57
CA TRP A 54 -1.91 1.82 2.99
C TRP A 54 -1.35 0.73 2.09
N VAL A 55 -0.02 0.69 2.03
CA VAL A 55 0.74 -0.39 1.42
C VAL A 55 1.73 -0.95 2.44
N ILE A 56 1.83 -2.28 2.49
CA ILE A 56 2.81 -3.03 3.28
C ILE A 56 3.73 -3.77 2.32
N TYR A 57 4.99 -3.34 2.27
CA TYR A 57 6.02 -3.90 1.40
C TYR A 57 6.56 -5.25 1.93
N PRO A 58 6.96 -6.18 1.05
CA PRO A 58 7.75 -7.34 1.43
C PRO A 58 9.21 -6.92 1.65
N GLY A 59 9.53 -6.54 2.89
CA GLY A 59 10.90 -6.16 3.28
C GLY A 59 11.09 -4.64 3.36
N TYR A 60 12.14 -4.12 2.71
CA TYR A 60 12.48 -2.70 2.78
C TYR A 60 11.43 -1.84 2.10
N ALA A 61 10.89 -0.87 2.85
CA ALA A 61 9.85 0.03 2.40
C ALA A 61 10.42 1.08 1.46
N GLU A 62 10.01 1.04 0.19
CA GLU A 62 10.46 1.96 -0.84
C GLU A 62 9.30 2.30 -1.77
N ALA A 63 8.96 3.58 -1.87
CA ALA A 63 7.77 4.03 -2.59
C ALA A 63 7.78 3.71 -4.09
N SER A 64 8.96 3.62 -4.70
CA SER A 64 9.13 3.32 -6.12
C SER A 64 8.73 1.88 -6.48
N LYS A 65 8.62 0.98 -5.50
CA LYS A 65 8.24 -0.43 -5.71
C LYS A 65 6.75 -0.65 -5.97
N VAL A 66 5.94 0.39 -5.84
CA VAL A 66 4.50 0.34 -6.12
C VAL A 66 4.30 0.51 -7.64
N PRO A 67 3.62 -0.42 -8.32
CA PRO A 67 3.31 -0.29 -9.73
C PRO A 67 2.31 0.85 -10.02
N PRO A 68 2.21 1.33 -11.28
CA PRO A 68 1.47 2.55 -11.62
C PRO A 68 -0.02 2.52 -11.25
N ASP A 69 -0.67 1.37 -11.42
CA ASP A 69 -2.08 1.14 -11.12
C ASP A 69 -2.38 1.30 -9.62
N TRP A 70 -1.61 0.60 -8.78
CA TRP A 70 -1.72 0.70 -7.33
C TRP A 70 -1.28 2.06 -6.80
N ASN A 71 -0.29 2.70 -7.45
CA ASN A 71 0.16 4.05 -7.11
C ASN A 71 -0.93 5.09 -7.37
N GLY A 72 -1.68 4.97 -8.47
CA GLY A 72 -2.83 5.81 -8.77
C GLY A 72 -3.95 5.65 -7.72
N TRP A 73 -4.28 4.40 -7.37
CA TRP A 73 -5.27 4.13 -6.33
C TRP A 73 -4.83 4.64 -4.95
N LEU A 74 -3.60 4.39 -4.52
CA LEU A 74 -3.07 4.88 -3.23
C LEU A 74 -3.13 6.42 -3.10
N LYS A 75 -3.00 7.13 -4.22
CA LYS A 75 -3.01 8.59 -4.29
C LYS A 75 -4.39 9.19 -4.61
N TYR A 76 -5.43 8.37 -4.61
CA TYR A 76 -6.80 8.79 -4.93
C TYR A 76 -6.95 9.38 -6.35
N THR A 77 -6.06 9.00 -7.28
CA THR A 77 -6.26 9.28 -8.71
C THR A 77 -7.41 8.44 -9.26
N PHE A 78 -7.57 7.22 -8.73
CA PHE A 78 -8.66 6.31 -9.04
C PHE A 78 -9.40 5.91 -7.77
N ASP A 79 -10.73 5.87 -7.85
CA ASP A 79 -11.58 5.46 -6.73
C ASP A 79 -11.49 3.94 -6.53
N GLU A 80 -11.59 3.19 -7.62
CA GLU A 80 -11.54 1.72 -7.61
C GLU A 80 -10.09 1.19 -7.61
N PRO A 81 -9.80 0.10 -6.89
CA PRO A 81 -8.49 -0.53 -6.90
C PRO A 81 -8.27 -1.34 -8.20
N PRO A 82 -7.01 -1.66 -8.54
CA PRO A 82 -6.69 -2.48 -9.71
C PRO A 82 -7.30 -3.89 -9.68
N THR A 83 -7.70 -4.38 -8.50
CA THR A 83 -8.43 -5.65 -8.36
C THR A 83 -9.87 -5.59 -8.89
N VAL A 84 -10.45 -4.40 -9.02
CA VAL A 84 -11.79 -4.16 -9.56
C VAL A 84 -11.68 -3.59 -10.97
N GLU A 85 -10.86 -2.55 -11.15
CA GLU A 85 -10.65 -1.88 -12.43
C GLU A 85 -9.15 -1.74 -12.74
N PRO A 86 -8.53 -2.76 -13.36
CA PRO A 86 -7.11 -2.71 -13.70
C PRO A 86 -6.85 -1.71 -14.83
N LEU A 87 -5.72 -1.02 -14.77
CA LEU A 87 -5.27 -0.16 -15.86
C LEU A 87 -5.02 -0.97 -17.13
N LYS A 88 -5.54 -0.48 -18.26
CA LYS A 88 -5.37 -1.11 -19.56
C LYS A 88 -3.95 -0.88 -20.08
N ARG A 89 -3.12 -1.91 -19.98
CA ARG A 89 -1.76 -1.91 -20.51
C ARG A 89 -1.74 -1.74 -22.03
N ARG A 90 -0.89 -0.86 -22.54
CA ARG A 90 -0.65 -0.69 -23.99
C ARG A 90 0.50 -1.57 -24.47
N SER A 91 0.52 -1.89 -25.76
CA SER A 91 1.52 -2.78 -26.36
C SER A 91 2.97 -2.26 -26.26
N TRP A 92 3.15 -0.95 -26.10
CA TRP A 92 4.46 -0.30 -25.98
C TRP A 92 4.91 -0.10 -24.53
N GLU A 93 4.07 -0.44 -23.54
CA GLU A 93 4.40 -0.26 -22.13
C GLU A 93 5.35 -1.33 -21.60
N LYS A 94 6.41 -0.88 -20.94
CA LYS A 94 7.39 -1.75 -20.27
C LYS A 94 6.90 -2.17 -18.89
N ASP A 95 7.48 -3.26 -18.38
CA ASP A 95 7.25 -3.70 -17.01
C ASP A 95 7.74 -2.65 -16.01
N HIS A 96 7.06 -2.59 -14.87
CA HIS A 96 7.43 -1.67 -13.80
C HIS A 96 8.81 -2.01 -13.23
N GLN A 97 9.63 -0.98 -13.02
CA GLN A 97 10.93 -1.11 -12.38
C GLN A 97 11.03 -0.07 -11.25
N PRO A 98 11.43 -0.47 -10.03
CA PRO A 98 11.68 0.47 -8.96
C PRO A 98 12.88 1.37 -9.28
N ASN A 99 12.99 2.48 -8.56
CA ASN A 99 14.14 3.38 -8.67
C ASN A 99 15.38 2.70 -8.06
N LEU A 100 16.54 2.87 -8.68
CA LEU A 100 17.81 2.26 -8.25
C LEU A 100 18.74 3.27 -7.58
#